data_AF-A0A940T9F6-F1
#
_entry.id   AF-A0A940T9F6-F1
#
_cell.length_a   1.000
_cell.length_b   1.000
_cell.length_c   1.000
_cell.angle_alpha   90.00
_cell.angle_beta   90.00
_cell.angle_gamma   90.00
#
_symmetry.space_group_name_H-M   'P 1'
#
loop_
_entity.id
_entity.type
_entity.pdbx_description
1 polymer ?
#
loop_
_entity_poly.entity_id
_entity_poly.type
_entity_poly.pdbx_seq_one_letter_code
_entity_poly.pdbx_strand_id
1 'polypeptide(L)'
;MPDWRVNGQDSYLSGVKLKKMLFKNRAGETDHEHCEFCFEKISDHPDTLHSGYCTEDEYHWICEECYNDFKEDFKWEAVLK
;
A
#
# COMPACT_ATOMS: atom_id res chain seq x y z
N MET A 1 9.88 -20.72 4.27
CA MET A 1 8.42 -20.71 4.03
C MET A 1 8.12 -19.44 3.26
N PRO A 2 7.19 -19.45 2.29
CA PRO A 2 6.75 -18.20 1.67
C PRO A 2 6.25 -17.25 2.76
N ASP A 3 6.52 -15.96 2.60
CA ASP A 3 6.03 -14.94 3.54
C ASP A 3 4.50 -15.00 3.60
N TRP A 4 3.93 -15.07 4.80
CA TRP A 4 2.49 -15.25 5.00
C TRP A 4 1.67 -14.07 4.47
N ARG A 5 2.33 -12.92 4.27
CA ARG A 5 1.73 -11.71 3.70
C ARG A 5 1.45 -11.85 2.19
N VAL A 6 2.14 -12.76 1.50
CA VAL A 6 2.00 -12.96 0.05
C VAL A 6 1.03 -14.11 -0.23
N ASN A 7 -0.14 -13.77 -0.78
CA ASN A 7 -1.23 -14.67 -1.11
C ASN A 7 -1.93 -14.27 -2.42
N GLY A 8 -1.17 -14.21 -3.53
CA GLY A 8 -1.72 -13.98 -4.88
C GLY A 8 -1.73 -12.52 -5.34
N GLN A 9 -1.16 -11.60 -4.53
CA GLN A 9 -1.03 -10.19 -4.92
C GLN A 9 -0.18 -10.00 -6.19
N ASP A 10 0.71 -10.94 -6.50
CA ASP A 10 1.57 -10.91 -7.69
C ASP A 10 0.76 -10.79 -8.98
N SER A 11 -0.48 -11.31 -9.00
CA SER A 11 -1.36 -11.25 -10.17
C SER A 11 -1.82 -9.83 -10.55
N TYR A 12 -1.83 -8.88 -9.61
CA TYR A 12 -2.28 -7.50 -9.86
C TYR A 12 -1.32 -6.41 -9.37
N LEU A 13 -0.35 -6.74 -8.50
CA LEU A 13 0.67 -5.81 -8.03
C LEU A 13 2.04 -6.03 -8.67
N SER A 14 2.31 -7.11 -9.41
CA SER A 14 3.64 -7.28 -10.02
C SER A 14 3.91 -6.25 -11.13
N GLY A 15 5.00 -5.51 -11.02
CA GLY A 15 5.46 -4.51 -12.00
C GLY A 15 4.64 -3.22 -12.04
N VAL A 16 3.77 -2.98 -11.05
CA VAL A 16 2.96 -1.77 -11.01
C VAL A 16 3.72 -0.57 -10.47
N LYS A 17 3.28 0.62 -10.86
CA LYS A 17 3.78 1.89 -10.34
C LYS A 17 2.99 2.27 -9.10
N LEU A 18 3.72 2.63 -8.05
CA LEU A 18 3.15 3.01 -6.77
C LEU A 18 3.48 4.46 -6.45
N LYS A 19 2.48 5.19 -5.98
CA LYS A 19 2.57 6.59 -5.57
C LYS A 19 2.74 6.63 -4.06
N LYS A 20 3.84 7.19 -3.56
CA LYS A 20 3.97 7.48 -2.13
C LYS A 20 3.10 8.69 -1.80
N MET A 21 2.09 8.52 -0.95
CA MET A 21 1.23 9.62 -0.54
C MET A 21 0.78 9.52 0.91
N LEU A 22 0.44 10.67 1.48
CA LEU A 22 -0.26 10.73 2.74
C LEU A 22 -1.71 10.29 2.53
N PHE A 23 -2.20 9.45 3.43
CA PHE A 23 -3.62 9.14 3.47
C PHE A 23 -4.37 10.42 3.76
N LYS A 24 -5.33 10.74 2.90
CA LYS A 24 -6.27 11.82 3.11
C LYS A 24 -7.64 11.25 2.92
N ASN A 25 -8.47 11.39 3.93
CA ASN A 25 -9.87 11.03 3.83
C ASN A 25 -10.48 11.74 2.60
N ARG A 26 -10.86 10.96 1.59
CA ARG A 26 -11.50 11.45 0.37
C ARG A 26 -12.93 11.84 0.73
N ALA A 27 -13.10 13.05 1.25
CA ALA A 27 -14.40 13.69 1.49
C ALA A 27 -15.48 12.80 2.15
N GLY A 28 -15.10 11.86 3.02
CA GLY A 28 -16.00 10.98 3.78
C GLY A 28 -16.33 9.63 3.14
N GLU A 29 -15.68 9.22 2.06
CA GLU A 29 -15.97 7.91 1.42
C GLU A 29 -15.36 6.71 2.17
N THR A 30 -14.24 6.92 2.85
CA THR A 30 -13.53 5.89 3.63
C THR A 30 -12.81 6.53 4.81
N ASP A 31 -12.95 5.97 6.01
CA ASP A 31 -12.25 6.43 7.21
C ASP A 31 -10.86 5.79 7.36
N HIS A 32 -10.59 4.67 6.68
CA HIS A 32 -9.29 4.01 6.67
C HIS A 32 -9.15 3.04 5.48
N GLU A 33 -7.91 2.80 5.07
CA GLU A 33 -7.55 1.74 4.15
C GLU A 33 -6.69 0.70 4.85
N HIS A 34 -6.58 -0.50 4.27
CA HIS A 34 -5.73 -1.55 4.79
C HIS A 34 -4.58 -1.84 3.84
N CYS A 35 -3.42 -2.12 4.38
CA CYS A 35 -2.31 -2.66 3.60
C CYS A 35 -2.69 -4.02 2.99
N GLU A 36 -2.50 -4.19 1.68
CA GLU A 36 -2.84 -5.42 0.93
C GLU A 36 -2.03 -6.67 1.39
N PHE A 37 -0.98 -6.45 2.18
CA PHE A 37 -0.05 -7.49 2.61
C PHE A 37 -0.23 -7.85 4.09
N CYS A 38 -0.13 -6.85 4.97
CA CYS A 38 -0.19 -7.07 6.42
C CYS A 38 -1.52 -6.66 7.05
N PHE A 39 -2.45 -6.08 6.28
CA PHE A 39 -3.72 -5.53 6.77
C PHE A 39 -3.57 -4.43 7.83
N GLU A 40 -2.38 -3.82 7.96
CA GLU A 40 -2.17 -2.67 8.83
C GLU A 40 -3.02 -1.50 8.38
N LYS A 41 -3.55 -0.74 9.34
CA LYS A 41 -4.46 0.37 9.05
C LYS A 41 -3.70 1.61 8.60
N ILE A 42 -4.12 2.15 7.46
CA ILE A 42 -3.61 3.37 6.88
C ILE A 42 -4.75 4.40 6.93
N SER A 43 -4.64 5.39 7.80
CA SER A 43 -5.68 6.40 7.99
C SER A 43 -5.10 7.74 8.46
N ASP A 44 -5.95 8.77 8.60
CA ASP A 44 -5.56 10.04 9.22
C ASP A 44 -5.78 10.05 10.74
N HIS A 45 -6.25 8.94 11.32
CA HIS A 45 -6.46 8.77 12.75
C HIS A 45 -5.15 8.62 13.53
N PRO A 46 -5.11 9.09 14.79
CA PRO A 46 -3.97 8.85 15.67
C PRO A 46 -3.73 7.33 15.84
N ASP A 47 -2.47 6.96 16.04
CA ASP A 47 -2.00 5.58 16.22
C ASP A 47 -2.18 4.67 14.99
N THR A 48 -2.32 5.24 13.79
CA THR A 48 -2.34 4.49 12.52
C THR A 48 -1.23 4.95 11.58
N LEU A 49 -1.06 4.28 10.44
CA LEU A 49 -0.14 4.74 9.41
C LEU A 49 -0.79 5.90 8.62
N HIS A 50 -0.17 7.07 8.65
CA HIS A 50 -0.67 8.24 7.93
C HIS A 50 -0.19 8.31 6.47
N SER A 51 0.66 7.38 6.06
CA SER A 51 1.28 7.38 4.74
C SER A 51 1.53 5.98 4.24
N GLY A 52 1.43 5.82 2.92
CA GLY A 52 1.70 4.56 2.25
C GLY A 52 1.98 4.74 0.78
N TYR A 53 2.13 3.62 0.11
CA TYR A 53 2.24 3.49 -1.33
C TYR A 53 0.90 3.02 -1.85
N CYS A 54 0.31 3.77 -2.77
CA CYS A 54 -0.94 3.36 -3.41
C CYS A 54 -0.75 3.15 -4.91
N THR A 55 -1.58 2.31 -5.51
CA THR A 55 -1.67 2.18 -6.96
C THR A 55 -2.19 3.47 -7.61
N GLU A 56 -2.09 3.58 -8.92
CA GLU A 56 -2.42 4.82 -9.62
C GLU A 56 -3.88 5.24 -9.53
N ASP A 57 -4.77 4.27 -9.37
CA ASP A 57 -6.20 4.36 -9.12
C ASP A 57 -6.53 4.59 -7.63
N GLU A 58 -5.52 4.57 -6.76
CA GLU A 58 -5.61 4.68 -5.30
C GLU A 58 -6.51 3.59 -4.67
N TYR A 59 -6.62 2.43 -5.34
CA TYR A 59 -7.44 1.31 -4.90
C TYR A 59 -6.68 0.35 -3.97
N HIS A 60 -5.42 0.05 -4.28
CA HIS A 60 -4.59 -0.82 -3.45
C HIS A 60 -3.58 0.00 -2.67
N TRP A 61 -3.54 -0.20 -1.35
CA TRP A 61 -2.63 0.48 -0.44
C TRP A 61 -1.61 -0.49 0.17
N ILE A 62 -0.38 0.00 0.33
CA ILE A 62 0.77 -0.77 0.81
C ILE A 62 1.50 0.10 1.83
N CYS A 63 1.69 -0.41 3.04
CA CYS A 63 2.46 0.32 4.05
C CYS A 63 3.94 0.43 3.66
N GLU A 64 4.66 1.38 4.25
CA GLU A 64 6.08 1.59 3.94
C GLU A 64 6.94 0.35 4.22
N GLU A 65 6.62 -0.42 5.25
CA GLU A 65 7.32 -1.67 5.59
C GLU A 65 7.13 -2.74 4.50
N CYS A 66 5.88 -3.03 4.12
CA CYS A 66 5.61 -4.02 3.07
C CYS A 66 6.13 -3.57 1.71
N TYR A 67 6.10 -2.26 1.42
CA TYR A 67 6.75 -1.74 0.21
C TYR A 67 8.24 -2.06 0.21
N ASN A 68 8.95 -1.79 1.32
CA ASN A 68 10.38 -2.02 1.39
C ASN A 68 10.76 -3.50 1.33
N ASP A 69 9.93 -4.37 1.92
CA ASP A 69 10.15 -5.81 1.92
C ASP A 69 9.92 -6.44 0.53
N PHE A 70 8.94 -5.95 -0.23
CA PHE A 70 8.48 -6.61 -1.46
C PHE A 70 8.79 -5.86 -2.76
N LYS A 71 9.31 -4.62 -2.71
CA LYS A 71 9.60 -3.81 -3.91
C LYS A 71 10.49 -4.52 -4.94
N GLU A 72 11.44 -5.35 -4.49
CA GLU A 72 12.36 -6.05 -5.39
C GLU A 72 11.67 -7.26 -6.04
N ASP A 73 10.94 -8.06 -5.24
CA ASP A 73 10.19 -9.23 -5.73
C ASP A 73 9.06 -8.83 -6.69
N PHE A 74 8.33 -7.77 -6.33
CA PHE A 74 7.22 -7.25 -7.13
C PHE A 74 7.67 -6.24 -8.19
N LYS A 75 8.96 -5.88 -8.24
CA LYS A 75 9.52 -4.92 -9.20
C LYS A 75 8.76 -3.59 -9.23
N TRP A 76 8.40 -3.09 -8.06
CA TRP A 76 7.65 -1.84 -7.94
C TRP A 76 8.52 -0.63 -8.23
N GLU A 77 7.94 0.35 -8.91
CA GLU A 77 8.54 1.67 -9.12
C GLU A 77 7.76 2.71 -8.31
N ALA A 78 8.46 3.36 -7.37
CA ALA A 78 7.92 4.53 -6.69
C ALA A 78 7.94 5.74 -7.63
N VAL A 79 6.76 6.25 -7.98
CA VAL A 79 6.64 7.53 -8.67
C VAL A 79 6.56 8.65 -7.62
N LEU A 80 7.56 9.52 -7.63
CA LEU A 80 7.52 10.79 -6.89
C LEU A 80 6.68 11.77 -7.70
N LYS A 81 5.60 12.27 -7.12
CA LYS A 81 4.75 13.30 -7.74
C LYS A 81 5.15 14.68 -7.24
#